data_AF-A0A0P9Z9L1-F1
#
_entry.id   AF-A0A0P9Z9L1-F1
#
_cell.length_a   1.000
_cell.length_b   1.000
_cell.length_c   1.000
_cell.angle_alpha   90.00
_cell.angle_beta   90.00
_cell.angle_gamma   90.00
#
_symmetry.space_group_name_H-M   'P 1'
#
loop_
_entity.id
_entity.type
_entity.pdbx_description
1 polymer ?
#
loop_
_entity_poly.entity_id
_entity_poly.type
_entity_poly.pdbx_seq_one_letter_code
_entity_poly.pdbx_strand_id
1 'polypeptide(L)'
;MDFSQAGTATDQGRRGFLKKSLAVSATVAAIGALPRFSLAEPLTQRYPDPLVGILDDSFMDLRIFNASVEKLATGMRWAEGPVWIGDGRYLLVSDIANNRIMRWDEVSGSFSVYREHSNFSNGMCRDRQGRLLVCEGSFTTREGRRVTRTEYNGRITVLADSFEGKPFNSPNDIVCKRDGSIWFTDPMFQANSDYEGHKVPQSQPFGVYRIDPADGKVSRVIDDLAGPNGLCFAPDEKTLYVVEGRAKPNGIIWAIAVNDDGTLGARRKHVEGADYAAIDGIKCDENGNLWCGWGGNGNPQADLEKLDGVRVFNPQGKAIGHITLPERCANVCFGGREGNRLFMASSHSLYSLFVNARGATFA
;
A
#
# COMPACT_ATOMS: atom_id res chain seq x y z
N MET A 1 42.86 84.23 -3.03
CA MET A 1 42.95 85.21 -4.13
C MET A 1 43.56 84.46 -5.31
N ASP A 2 42.95 84.27 -6.46
CA ASP A 2 41.66 84.71 -6.97
C ASP A 2 41.36 83.93 -8.26
N PHE A 3 40.06 83.73 -8.53
CA PHE A 3 39.37 83.50 -9.82
C PHE A 3 39.96 82.51 -10.86
N SER A 4 39.26 81.40 -11.19
CA SER A 4 38.13 81.31 -12.17
C SER A 4 38.60 81.49 -13.63
N GLN A 5 38.15 80.82 -14.69
CA GLN A 5 36.83 80.37 -15.15
C GLN A 5 37.12 79.55 -16.45
N ALA A 6 36.49 78.41 -16.73
CA ALA A 6 35.23 78.19 -17.48
C ALA A 6 35.32 78.15 -19.03
N GLY A 7 34.57 77.19 -19.61
CA GLY A 7 33.95 77.22 -20.96
C GLY A 7 34.77 76.58 -22.11
N THR A 8 34.26 75.85 -23.12
CA THR A 8 33.03 75.09 -23.43
C THR A 8 33.15 74.60 -24.90
N ALA A 9 32.69 73.37 -25.20
CA ALA A 9 32.18 72.83 -26.50
C ALA A 9 33.15 72.75 -27.73
N THR A 10 33.11 71.87 -28.74
CA THR A 10 32.11 70.93 -29.35
C THR A 10 32.83 69.92 -30.28
N ASP A 11 32.26 68.71 -30.39
CA ASP A 11 32.06 67.83 -31.58
C ASP A 11 33.19 67.02 -32.29
N GLN A 12 32.78 65.80 -32.67
CA GLN A 12 33.28 64.78 -33.62
C GLN A 12 34.36 63.74 -33.23
N GLY A 13 33.97 62.45 -33.25
CA GLY A 13 34.91 61.35 -33.50
C GLY A 13 34.47 59.93 -33.09
N ARG A 14 33.86 59.19 -34.02
CA ARG A 14 33.92 57.72 -34.23
C ARG A 14 33.62 56.77 -33.03
N ARG A 15 32.45 56.11 -33.07
CA ARG A 15 32.19 54.83 -32.37
C ARG A 15 31.87 53.72 -33.36
N GLY A 16 32.79 52.77 -33.48
CA GLY A 16 32.56 51.43 -33.99
C GLY A 16 33.45 50.49 -33.21
N PHE A 17 32.89 49.77 -32.22
CA PHE A 17 33.63 48.82 -31.40
C PHE A 17 33.04 47.42 -31.58
N LEU A 18 33.91 46.51 -32.03
CA LEU A 18 33.62 45.11 -32.32
C LEU A 18 33.27 44.31 -31.05
N LYS A 19 32.33 43.38 -31.25
CA LYS A 19 31.94 42.30 -30.35
C LYS A 19 33.13 41.38 -30.04
N LYS A 20 33.35 41.09 -28.76
CA LYS A 20 33.98 39.85 -28.29
C LYS A 20 33.02 39.16 -27.33
N SER A 21 32.54 38.01 -27.77
CA SER A 21 31.67 37.09 -27.04
C SER A 21 32.45 36.46 -25.88
N LEU A 22 32.01 36.66 -24.64
CA LEU A 22 32.39 35.79 -23.53
C LEU A 22 31.49 34.56 -23.59
N ALA A 23 32.10 33.39 -23.80
CA ALA A 23 31.48 32.11 -23.52
C ALA A 23 31.33 31.97 -21.99
N VAL A 24 30.10 32.07 -21.50
CA VAL A 24 29.74 31.59 -20.16
C VAL A 24 29.38 30.13 -20.32
N SER A 25 30.25 29.25 -19.84
CA SER A 25 29.94 27.82 -19.72
C SER A 25 28.77 27.68 -18.74
N ALA A 26 27.58 27.42 -19.26
CA ALA A 26 26.46 26.94 -18.48
C ALA A 26 26.73 25.47 -18.14
N THR A 27 27.39 25.21 -17.02
CA THR A 27 27.24 23.93 -16.32
C THR A 27 25.78 23.83 -15.91
N VAL A 28 24.99 23.14 -16.72
CA VAL A 28 23.70 22.60 -16.30
C VAL A 28 24.03 21.58 -15.23
N ALA A 29 23.99 21.99 -13.98
CA ALA A 29 23.87 21.04 -12.89
C ALA A 29 22.59 20.28 -13.16
N ALA A 30 22.71 18.98 -13.48
CA ALA A 30 21.59 18.08 -13.43
C ALA A 30 21.06 18.14 -11.99
N ILE A 31 20.00 18.90 -11.78
CA ILE A 31 19.21 18.86 -10.55
C ILE A 31 18.52 17.49 -10.62
N GLY A 32 19.27 16.44 -10.24
CA GLY A 32 18.66 15.19 -9.82
C GLY A 32 17.67 15.55 -8.73
N ALA A 33 16.43 15.06 -8.86
CA ALA A 33 15.34 15.37 -7.95
C ALA A 33 15.83 15.27 -6.50
N LEU A 34 15.92 16.41 -5.81
CA LEU A 34 16.25 16.41 -4.39
C LEU A 34 15.19 15.57 -3.68
N PRO A 35 15.58 14.65 -2.77
CA PRO A 35 14.62 13.86 -2.03
C PRO A 35 13.67 14.80 -1.29
N ARG A 36 12.36 14.58 -1.44
CA ARG A 36 11.38 15.26 -0.59
C ARG A 36 11.56 14.70 0.82
N PHE A 37 12.06 15.54 1.72
CA PHE A 37 12.01 15.27 3.14
C PHE A 37 10.54 15.31 3.55
N SER A 38 10.03 14.20 4.07
CA SER A 38 8.69 14.12 4.63
C SER A 38 8.85 13.89 6.12
N LEU A 39 8.85 14.99 6.89
CA LEU A 39 8.77 14.84 8.34
C LEU A 39 7.40 14.22 8.65
N ALA A 40 7.38 13.18 9.47
CA ALA A 40 6.14 12.63 9.98
C ALA A 40 5.43 13.74 10.76
N GLU A 41 4.26 14.14 10.30
CA GLU A 41 3.47 15.21 10.93
C GLU A 41 2.22 14.59 11.55
N PRO A 42 2.03 14.71 12.88
CA PRO A 42 0.80 14.28 13.50
C PRO A 42 -0.36 15.15 12.99
N LEU A 43 -1.47 14.52 12.63
CA LEU A 43 -2.67 15.21 12.14
C LEU A 43 -3.33 16.07 13.23
N THR A 44 -3.02 15.78 14.49
CA THR A 44 -3.51 16.48 15.67
C THR A 44 -2.44 16.48 16.76
N GLN A 45 -2.43 17.53 17.58
CA GLN A 45 -1.52 17.69 18.72
C GLN A 45 -2.18 17.25 20.04
N ARG A 46 -3.40 16.71 20.01
CA ARG A 46 -4.18 16.37 21.21
C ARG A 46 -4.01 14.91 21.61
N TYR A 47 -3.99 14.67 22.92
CA TYR A 47 -4.12 13.34 23.53
C TYR A 47 -5.34 13.27 24.45
N PRO A 48 -6.11 12.15 24.45
CA PRO A 48 -6.05 11.10 23.44
C PRO A 48 -6.39 11.67 22.05
N ASP A 49 -5.81 11.08 21.00
CA ASP A 49 -6.04 11.52 19.62
C ASP A 49 -7.53 11.35 19.26
N PRO A 50 -8.26 12.44 18.89
CA PRO A 50 -9.68 12.37 18.55
C PRO A 50 -9.98 11.55 17.29
N LEU A 51 -8.98 11.26 16.44
CA LEU A 51 -9.11 10.40 15.27
C LEU A 51 -9.17 8.92 15.66
N VAL A 52 -8.83 8.56 16.90
CA VAL A 52 -8.88 7.19 17.40
C VAL A 52 -10.19 6.97 18.15
N GLY A 53 -11.23 6.62 17.40
CA GLY A 53 -12.58 6.33 17.89
C GLY A 53 -12.68 4.97 18.57
N ILE A 54 -13.29 4.97 19.75
CA ILE A 54 -13.60 3.75 20.51
C ILE A 54 -15.06 3.40 20.25
N LEU A 55 -15.31 2.22 19.67
CA LEU A 55 -16.65 1.70 19.41
C LEU A 55 -17.09 0.68 20.47
N ASP A 56 -16.11 0.07 21.16
CA ASP A 56 -16.28 -0.84 22.28
C ASP A 56 -15.12 -0.71 23.26
N ASP A 57 -15.38 -0.89 24.56
CA ASP A 57 -14.37 -0.74 25.61
C ASP A 57 -13.15 -1.67 25.42
N SER A 58 -13.33 -2.82 24.76
CA SER A 58 -12.22 -3.74 24.47
C SER A 58 -11.15 -3.14 23.55
N PHE A 59 -11.43 -2.04 22.84
CA PHE A 59 -10.43 -1.34 22.03
C PHE A 59 -9.49 -0.46 22.85
N MET A 60 -9.86 -0.15 24.11
CA MET A 60 -9.04 0.68 24.99
C MET A 60 -7.64 0.09 25.20
N ASP A 61 -7.56 -1.24 25.32
CA ASP A 61 -6.29 -1.96 25.52
C ASP A 61 -5.37 -1.92 24.30
N LEU A 62 -5.92 -1.64 23.10
CA LEU A 62 -5.15 -1.53 21.85
C LEU A 62 -4.71 -0.08 21.57
N ARG A 63 -5.35 0.91 22.22
CA ARG A 63 -5.04 2.33 22.06
C ARG A 63 -3.90 2.75 22.98
N ILE A 64 -2.91 3.44 22.43
CA ILE A 64 -1.90 4.14 23.23
C ILE A 64 -2.36 5.58 23.49
N PHE A 65 -2.45 5.98 24.76
CA PHE A 65 -2.97 7.30 25.17
C PHE A 65 -2.24 8.48 24.50
N ASN A 66 -0.91 8.40 24.40
CA ASN A 66 -0.03 9.44 23.87
C ASN A 66 0.52 9.12 22.47
N ALA A 67 -0.20 8.32 21.69
CA ALA A 67 0.07 8.13 20.27
C ALA A 67 -0.93 8.94 19.44
N SER A 68 -0.47 9.48 18.31
CA SER A 68 -1.29 10.22 17.36
C SER A 68 -1.14 9.65 15.96
N VAL A 69 -2.15 9.85 15.13
CA VAL A 69 -2.09 9.52 13.70
C VAL A 69 -1.14 10.49 13.01
N GLU A 70 -0.13 9.95 12.35
CA GLU A 70 0.90 10.70 11.62
C GLU A 70 0.72 10.54 10.12
N LYS A 71 0.82 11.63 9.36
CA LYS A 71 1.04 11.58 7.90
C LYS A 71 2.53 11.45 7.66
N LEU A 72 2.94 10.32 7.08
CA LEU A 72 4.34 10.02 6.80
C LEU A 72 4.78 10.50 5.43
N ALA A 73 3.89 10.46 4.44
CA ALA A 73 4.17 10.85 3.07
C ALA A 73 2.88 11.11 2.27
N THR A 74 3.00 11.81 1.14
CA THR A 74 1.89 12.06 0.21
C THR A 74 2.40 12.25 -1.22
N GLY A 75 1.47 12.35 -2.19
CA GLY A 75 1.77 12.55 -3.61
C GLY A 75 1.68 11.28 -4.46
N MET A 76 1.07 10.23 -3.93
CA MET A 76 0.68 9.04 -4.68
C MET A 76 -0.68 9.28 -5.35
N ARG A 77 -1.03 8.43 -6.31
CA ARG A 77 -2.37 8.42 -6.94
C ARG A 77 -3.29 7.37 -6.34
N TRP A 78 -2.73 6.21 -6.00
CA TRP A 78 -3.44 5.15 -5.30
C TRP A 78 -2.44 4.30 -4.52
N ALA A 79 -2.36 4.56 -3.21
CA ALA A 79 -1.46 3.91 -2.27
C ALA A 79 -2.03 2.55 -1.83
N GLU A 80 -1.26 1.49 -2.05
CA GLU A 80 -1.69 0.10 -1.82
C GLU A 80 -0.55 -0.79 -1.32
N GLY A 81 -0.91 -1.98 -0.86
CA GLY A 81 0.03 -3.06 -0.53
C GLY A 81 1.23 -2.67 0.34
N PRO A 82 1.06 -1.93 1.46
CA PRO A 82 2.19 -1.54 2.29
C PRO A 82 2.86 -2.78 2.92
N VAL A 83 4.19 -2.79 2.97
CA VAL A 83 4.98 -3.85 3.62
C VAL A 83 6.20 -3.28 4.35
N TRP A 84 6.38 -3.68 5.60
CA TRP A 84 7.51 -3.27 6.43
C TRP A 84 8.75 -4.12 6.17
N ILE A 85 9.88 -3.47 5.92
CA ILE A 85 11.20 -4.08 5.72
C ILE A 85 12.08 -3.77 6.95
N GLY A 86 11.92 -4.59 8.01
CA GLY A 86 12.51 -4.31 9.33
C GLY A 86 14.04 -4.34 9.40
N ASP A 87 14.68 -5.21 8.63
CA ASP A 87 16.14 -5.28 8.43
C ASP A 87 16.70 -4.02 7.76
N GLY A 88 15.90 -3.31 6.97
CA GLY A 88 16.25 -2.03 6.36
C GLY A 88 15.68 -0.80 7.08
N ARG A 89 14.74 -0.98 8.01
CA ARG A 89 13.95 0.08 8.66
C ARG A 89 13.26 1.01 7.67
N TYR A 90 12.55 0.44 6.71
CA TYR A 90 11.74 1.21 5.77
C TYR A 90 10.44 0.50 5.41
N LEU A 91 9.46 1.27 4.97
CA LEU A 91 8.20 0.78 4.43
C LEU A 91 8.26 0.84 2.90
N LEU A 92 7.78 -0.20 2.23
CA LEU A 92 7.43 -0.15 0.81
C LEU A 92 5.92 -0.03 0.65
N VAL A 93 5.47 0.73 -0.35
CA VAL A 93 4.05 0.91 -0.68
C VAL A 93 3.91 1.07 -2.20
N SER A 94 2.93 0.42 -2.79
CA SER A 94 2.66 0.55 -4.22
C SER A 94 1.92 1.85 -4.51
N ASP A 95 2.36 2.60 -5.52
CA ASP A 95 1.64 3.74 -6.10
C ASP A 95 1.13 3.31 -7.47
N ILE A 96 -0.01 2.61 -7.47
CA ILE A 96 -0.41 1.75 -8.59
C ILE A 96 -0.51 2.53 -9.89
N ALA A 97 -1.25 3.63 -9.89
CA ALA A 97 -1.51 4.42 -11.10
C ALA A 97 -0.29 5.20 -11.62
N ASN A 98 0.80 5.28 -10.84
CA ASN A 98 2.08 5.78 -11.32
C ASN A 98 3.07 4.65 -11.68
N ASN A 99 2.64 3.38 -11.62
CA ASN A 99 3.42 2.20 -11.97
C ASN A 99 4.79 2.12 -11.27
N ARG A 100 4.79 2.31 -9.95
CA ARG A 100 6.00 2.29 -9.14
C ARG A 100 5.76 1.78 -7.72
N ILE A 101 6.82 1.27 -7.11
CA ILE A 101 6.89 1.02 -5.66
C ILE A 101 7.63 2.20 -5.02
N MET A 102 7.03 2.78 -4.00
CA MET A 102 7.61 3.85 -3.19
C MET A 102 8.25 3.27 -1.92
N ARG A 103 9.25 3.98 -1.38
CA ARG A 103 9.90 3.70 -0.09
C ARG A 103 9.75 4.91 0.82
N TRP A 104 9.25 4.67 2.02
CA TRP A 104 9.39 5.59 3.14
C TRP A 104 10.47 5.07 4.07
N ASP A 105 11.56 5.83 4.21
CA ASP A 105 12.71 5.46 5.04
C ASP A 105 12.55 6.03 6.46
N GLU A 106 12.49 5.16 7.47
CA GLU A 106 12.22 5.59 8.85
C GLU A 106 13.36 6.43 9.44
N VAL A 107 14.61 6.19 9.01
CA VAL A 107 15.80 6.84 9.57
C VAL A 107 15.93 8.27 9.07
N SER A 108 15.71 8.49 7.78
CA SER A 108 15.86 9.79 7.12
C SER A 108 14.56 10.57 6.98
N GLY A 109 13.40 9.91 7.10
CA GLY A 109 12.10 10.47 6.73
C GLY A 109 11.95 10.70 5.22
N SER A 110 12.84 10.14 4.39
CA SER A 110 12.77 10.32 2.95
C SER A 110 11.63 9.49 2.35
N PHE A 111 10.93 10.08 1.38
CA PHE A 111 9.95 9.38 0.57
C PHE A 111 10.36 9.42 -0.90
N SER A 112 10.78 8.29 -1.44
CA SER A 112 11.37 8.19 -2.77
C SER A 112 10.92 6.94 -3.51
N VAL A 113 11.17 6.89 -4.81
CA VAL A 113 10.89 5.68 -5.60
C VAL A 113 11.87 4.58 -5.22
N TYR A 114 11.35 3.39 -4.93
CA TYR A 114 12.12 2.16 -4.75
C TYR A 114 12.31 1.41 -6.05
N ARG A 115 11.24 1.32 -6.86
CA ARG A 115 11.23 0.63 -8.15
C ARG A 115 10.28 1.34 -9.11
N GLU A 116 10.82 1.84 -10.21
CA GLU A 116 10.03 2.26 -11.38
C GLU A 116 9.61 1.03 -12.21
N HIS A 117 8.58 1.19 -13.04
CA HIS A 117 8.08 0.13 -13.93
C HIS A 117 7.75 -1.15 -13.16
N SER A 118 7.01 -1.00 -12.07
CA SER A 118 6.62 -2.08 -11.15
C SER A 118 5.60 -3.07 -11.73
N ASN A 119 5.24 -2.94 -13.00
CA ASN A 119 4.13 -3.64 -13.68
C ASN A 119 2.81 -3.50 -12.92
N PHE A 120 2.53 -2.26 -12.51
CA PHE A 120 1.38 -1.88 -11.69
C PHE A 120 1.28 -2.76 -10.45
N SER A 121 2.38 -2.85 -9.68
CA SER A 121 2.40 -3.63 -8.45
C SER A 121 1.28 -3.21 -7.52
N ASN A 122 0.74 -4.17 -6.78
CA ASN A 122 -0.34 -3.94 -5.83
C ASN A 122 0.08 -4.43 -4.45
N GLY A 123 -0.56 -5.47 -3.93
CA GLY A 123 -0.21 -6.12 -2.67
C GLY A 123 1.21 -6.64 -2.65
N MET A 124 1.85 -6.47 -1.49
CA MET A 124 3.19 -6.95 -1.21
C MET A 124 3.24 -7.59 0.17
N CYS A 125 4.09 -8.61 0.32
CA CYS A 125 4.48 -9.14 1.62
C CYS A 125 5.93 -9.62 1.57
N ARG A 126 6.42 -10.18 2.68
CA ARG A 126 7.74 -10.84 2.73
C ARG A 126 7.56 -12.34 2.80
N ASP A 127 8.44 -13.08 2.13
CA ASP A 127 8.57 -14.50 2.38
C ASP A 127 9.31 -14.78 3.70
N ARG A 128 9.41 -16.06 4.06
CA ARG A 128 10.06 -16.52 5.30
C ARG A 128 11.58 -16.31 5.34
N GLN A 129 12.18 -15.87 4.24
CA GLN A 129 13.59 -15.51 4.13
C GLN A 129 13.77 -13.97 4.05
N GLY A 130 12.69 -13.20 4.23
CA GLY A 130 12.72 -11.75 4.16
C GLY A 130 12.74 -11.18 2.74
N ARG A 131 12.57 -11.98 1.69
CA ARG A 131 12.52 -11.47 0.31
C ARG A 131 11.16 -10.86 0.02
N LEU A 132 11.14 -9.83 -0.82
CA LEU A 132 9.90 -9.14 -1.20
C LEU A 132 9.10 -9.98 -2.20
N LEU A 133 7.86 -10.29 -1.84
CA LEU A 133 6.84 -10.87 -2.73
C LEU A 133 5.92 -9.76 -3.23
N VAL A 134 5.58 -9.78 -4.52
CA VAL A 134 4.79 -8.73 -5.18
C VAL A 134 3.73 -9.36 -6.07
N CYS A 135 2.49 -8.88 -5.93
CA CYS A 135 1.46 -9.02 -6.94
C CYS A 135 1.66 -7.96 -8.02
N GLU A 136 1.97 -8.38 -9.25
CA GLU A 136 2.09 -7.49 -10.42
C GLU A 136 0.77 -7.49 -11.20
N GLY A 137 0.21 -6.29 -11.39
CA GLY A 137 -1.14 -6.06 -11.90
C GLY A 137 -1.32 -6.28 -13.40
N SER A 138 -2.33 -5.63 -13.97
CA SER A 138 -2.75 -5.89 -15.35
C SER A 138 -1.78 -5.35 -16.40
N PHE A 139 -1.45 -6.20 -17.38
CA PHE A 139 -0.69 -5.85 -18.56
C PHE A 139 -1.25 -6.56 -19.81
N THR A 140 -1.13 -5.93 -20.97
CA THR A 140 -1.49 -6.54 -22.26
C THR A 140 -0.49 -7.61 -22.71
N THR A 141 0.70 -7.63 -22.10
CA THR A 141 1.78 -8.59 -22.33
C THR A 141 1.95 -9.52 -21.11
N ARG A 142 2.95 -10.42 -21.16
CA ARG A 142 3.35 -11.29 -20.02
C ARG A 142 4.23 -10.57 -18.99
N GLU A 143 4.45 -9.26 -19.13
CA GLU A 143 5.27 -8.48 -18.20
C GLU A 143 4.58 -8.26 -16.85
N GLY A 144 3.25 -8.27 -16.78
CA GLY A 144 2.48 -8.27 -15.53
C GLY A 144 1.68 -9.56 -15.35
N ARG A 145 0.60 -9.48 -14.58
CA ARG A 145 -0.36 -10.56 -14.32
C ARG A 145 0.32 -11.79 -13.70
N ARG A 146 1.14 -11.52 -12.68
CA ARG A 146 2.04 -12.52 -12.10
C ARG A 146 2.38 -12.20 -10.64
N VAL A 147 2.85 -13.23 -9.94
CA VAL A 147 3.43 -13.12 -8.60
C VAL A 147 4.94 -13.25 -8.74
N THR A 148 5.68 -12.29 -8.20
CA THR A 148 7.14 -12.25 -8.28
C THR A 148 7.80 -12.18 -6.92
N ARG A 149 9.08 -12.56 -6.90
CA ARG A 149 9.96 -12.45 -5.74
C ARG A 149 11.20 -11.66 -6.12
N THR A 150 11.54 -10.68 -5.31
CA THR A 150 12.80 -9.94 -5.43
C THR A 150 13.88 -10.67 -4.63
N GLU A 151 14.86 -11.24 -5.32
CA GLU A 151 16.01 -11.89 -4.69
C GLU A 151 16.95 -10.85 -4.05
N TYR A 152 17.83 -11.29 -3.16
CA TYR A 152 18.77 -10.40 -2.44
C TYR A 152 19.67 -9.57 -3.35
N ASN A 153 19.98 -10.06 -4.55
CA ASN A 153 20.76 -9.35 -5.56
C ASN A 153 19.91 -8.42 -6.45
N GLY A 154 18.63 -8.21 -6.12
CA GLY A 154 17.69 -7.40 -6.88
C GLY A 154 17.04 -8.08 -8.08
N ARG A 155 17.44 -9.31 -8.44
CA ARG A 155 16.83 -10.06 -9.54
C ARG A 155 15.36 -10.36 -9.22
N ILE A 156 14.50 -10.22 -10.23
CA ILE A 156 13.08 -10.62 -10.13
C ILE A 156 12.92 -12.06 -10.60
N THR A 157 12.45 -12.93 -9.72
CA THR A 157 12.05 -14.30 -10.03
C THR A 157 10.53 -14.36 -10.16
N VAL A 158 10.01 -14.89 -11.27
CA VAL A 158 8.57 -15.16 -11.42
C VAL A 158 8.24 -16.44 -10.66
N LEU A 159 7.28 -16.37 -9.74
CA LEU A 159 6.79 -17.53 -8.98
C LEU A 159 5.56 -18.15 -9.63
N ALA A 160 4.68 -17.33 -10.20
CA ALA A 160 3.52 -17.77 -10.94
C ALA A 160 3.09 -16.69 -11.95
N ASP A 161 2.84 -17.05 -13.20
CA ASP A 161 2.31 -16.15 -14.25
C ASP A 161 1.08 -16.71 -14.98
N SER A 162 0.66 -17.93 -14.61
CA SER A 162 -0.47 -18.63 -15.20
C SER A 162 -1.00 -19.73 -14.29
N PHE A 163 -2.25 -20.13 -14.54
CA PHE A 163 -2.89 -21.29 -13.95
C PHE A 163 -3.62 -22.05 -15.06
N GLU A 164 -3.40 -23.37 -15.14
CA GLU A 164 -3.96 -24.24 -16.19
C GLU A 164 -3.74 -23.69 -17.62
N GLY A 165 -2.55 -23.12 -17.87
CA GLY A 165 -2.16 -22.55 -19.16
C GLY A 165 -2.74 -21.16 -19.47
N LYS A 166 -3.60 -20.61 -18.60
CA LYS A 166 -4.19 -19.28 -18.76
C LYS A 166 -3.47 -18.25 -17.86
N PRO A 167 -3.23 -17.03 -18.33
CA PRO A 167 -2.63 -15.98 -17.47
C PRO A 167 -3.57 -15.63 -16.31
N PHE A 168 -3.03 -15.11 -15.21
CA PHE A 168 -3.84 -14.50 -14.13
C PHE A 168 -4.62 -13.29 -14.62
N ASN A 169 -5.67 -12.86 -13.93
CA ASN A 169 -6.41 -11.65 -14.27
C ASN A 169 -5.57 -10.40 -13.94
N SER A 170 -5.40 -10.13 -12.66
CA SER A 170 -4.55 -9.09 -12.08
C SER A 170 -4.40 -9.39 -10.59
N PRO A 171 -3.35 -10.15 -10.19
CA PRO A 171 -3.08 -10.45 -8.79
C PRO A 171 -3.13 -9.18 -7.92
N ASN A 172 -3.84 -9.22 -6.80
CA ASN A 172 -4.24 -8.02 -6.07
C ASN A 172 -3.61 -7.93 -4.67
N ASP A 173 -3.87 -8.86 -3.76
CA ASP A 173 -3.21 -8.92 -2.45
C ASP A 173 -2.52 -10.28 -2.22
N ILE A 174 -1.57 -10.33 -1.28
CA ILE A 174 -0.68 -11.48 -1.05
C ILE A 174 -0.27 -11.64 0.41
N VAL A 175 -0.21 -12.89 0.88
CA VAL A 175 0.29 -13.26 2.21
C VAL A 175 1.17 -14.52 2.12
N CYS A 176 2.21 -14.58 2.95
CA CYS A 176 3.05 -15.77 3.10
C CYS A 176 2.80 -16.41 4.48
N LYS A 177 2.39 -17.68 4.49
CA LYS A 177 2.14 -18.45 5.71
C LYS A 177 3.42 -18.88 6.41
N ARG A 178 3.29 -19.39 7.65
CA ARG A 178 4.44 -19.87 8.42
C ARG A 178 5.18 -21.03 7.77
N ASP A 179 4.45 -21.90 7.09
CA ASP A 179 4.95 -23.03 6.31
C ASP A 179 5.67 -22.62 5.01
N GLY A 180 5.65 -21.32 4.64
CA GLY A 180 6.26 -20.78 3.44
C GLY A 180 5.36 -20.78 2.20
N SER A 181 4.15 -21.35 2.28
CA SER A 181 3.17 -21.25 1.20
C SER A 181 2.74 -19.80 0.99
N ILE A 182 2.52 -19.45 -0.27
CA ILE A 182 2.17 -18.09 -0.69
C ILE A 182 0.74 -18.11 -1.18
N TRP A 183 -0.09 -17.22 -0.64
CA TRP A 183 -1.51 -17.11 -0.96
C TRP A 183 -1.79 -15.74 -1.54
N PHE A 184 -2.55 -15.66 -2.62
CA PHE A 184 -2.85 -14.40 -3.29
C PHE A 184 -4.24 -14.42 -3.93
N THR A 185 -4.80 -13.23 -4.13
CA THR A 185 -6.10 -13.02 -4.79
C THR A 185 -5.93 -12.54 -6.22
N ASP A 186 -6.82 -12.95 -7.12
CA ASP A 186 -6.77 -12.64 -8.55
C ASP A 186 -8.11 -12.08 -9.09
N PRO A 187 -8.51 -10.87 -8.68
CA PRO A 187 -9.66 -10.16 -9.23
C PRO A 187 -9.32 -9.48 -10.57
N MET A 188 -10.30 -8.76 -11.13
CA MET A 188 -10.14 -7.95 -12.36
C MET A 188 -9.95 -6.45 -12.11
N PHE A 189 -9.65 -6.01 -10.88
CA PHE A 189 -9.68 -4.57 -10.55
C PHE A 189 -8.79 -3.72 -11.45
N GLN A 190 -7.52 -4.10 -11.61
CA GLN A 190 -6.56 -3.38 -12.47
C GLN A 190 -6.74 -3.68 -13.96
N ALA A 191 -7.58 -4.65 -14.31
CA ALA A 191 -7.90 -5.04 -15.67
C ALA A 191 -9.13 -4.31 -16.25
N ASN A 192 -9.85 -3.52 -15.46
CA ASN A 192 -11.07 -2.83 -15.87
C ASN A 192 -10.85 -1.42 -16.46
N SER A 193 -9.67 -0.83 -16.26
CA SER A 193 -9.34 0.51 -16.74
C SER A 193 -7.86 0.64 -17.09
N ASP A 194 -7.50 1.74 -17.78
CA ASP A 194 -6.11 2.06 -18.13
C ASP A 194 -5.44 3.00 -17.09
N TYR A 195 -6.06 3.17 -15.91
CA TYR A 195 -5.55 4.05 -14.85
C TYR A 195 -4.64 3.31 -13.87
N GLU A 196 -5.02 2.09 -13.47
CA GLU A 196 -4.29 1.24 -12.52
C GLU A 196 -3.61 0.04 -13.19
N GLY A 197 -3.59 0.01 -14.51
CA GLY A 197 -3.15 -1.13 -15.31
C GLY A 197 -3.55 -0.94 -16.77
N HIS A 198 -3.86 -2.04 -17.44
CA HIS A 198 -4.39 -2.04 -18.80
C HIS A 198 -5.72 -2.79 -18.86
N LYS A 199 -6.63 -2.33 -19.72
CA LYS A 199 -7.84 -3.10 -20.03
C LYS A 199 -7.48 -4.42 -20.72
N VAL A 200 -7.80 -5.53 -20.07
CA VAL A 200 -7.63 -6.89 -20.62
C VAL A 200 -8.89 -7.71 -20.36
N PRO A 201 -9.23 -8.68 -21.21
CA PRO A 201 -10.34 -9.58 -20.94
C PRO A 201 -10.00 -10.52 -19.78
N GLN A 202 -11.02 -10.90 -19.02
CA GLN A 202 -10.91 -11.92 -17.99
C GLN A 202 -10.45 -13.24 -18.63
N SER A 203 -9.35 -13.80 -18.13
CA SER A 203 -8.79 -15.06 -18.64
C SER A 203 -9.31 -16.28 -17.89
N GLN A 204 -9.69 -16.11 -16.62
CA GLN A 204 -10.10 -17.19 -15.73
C GLN A 204 -11.05 -16.67 -14.63
N PRO A 205 -11.82 -17.55 -13.94
CA PRO A 205 -12.60 -17.14 -12.77
C PRO A 205 -11.77 -16.33 -11.78
N PHE A 206 -12.40 -15.41 -11.06
CA PHE A 206 -11.72 -14.78 -9.92
C PHE A 206 -11.37 -15.88 -8.92
N GLY A 207 -10.25 -15.74 -8.25
CA GLY A 207 -9.88 -16.77 -7.29
C GLY A 207 -8.91 -16.33 -6.23
N VAL A 208 -8.80 -17.20 -5.24
CA VAL A 208 -7.69 -17.22 -4.30
C VAL A 208 -6.82 -18.42 -4.67
N TYR A 209 -5.52 -18.18 -4.74
CA TYR A 209 -4.53 -19.15 -5.19
C TYR A 209 -3.51 -19.39 -4.10
N ARG A 210 -2.95 -20.61 -4.08
CA ARG A 210 -1.88 -21.05 -3.19
C ARG A 210 -0.71 -21.55 -4.05
N ILE A 211 0.50 -21.07 -3.77
CA ILE A 211 1.76 -21.61 -4.29
C ILE A 211 2.35 -22.51 -3.20
N ASP A 212 2.56 -23.78 -3.51
CA ASP A 212 3.21 -24.73 -2.62
C ASP A 212 4.72 -24.43 -2.50
N PRO A 213 5.28 -24.33 -1.28
CA PRO A 213 6.69 -24.00 -1.11
C PRO A 213 7.64 -25.14 -1.49
N ALA A 214 7.17 -26.39 -1.54
CA ALA A 214 8.00 -27.56 -1.80
C ALA A 214 8.33 -27.73 -3.29
N ASP A 215 7.33 -27.54 -4.16
CA ASP A 215 7.46 -27.78 -5.60
C ASP A 215 7.05 -26.58 -6.48
N GLY A 216 6.55 -25.49 -5.89
CA GLY A 216 6.08 -24.31 -6.61
C GLY A 216 4.71 -24.49 -7.27
N LYS A 217 4.01 -25.59 -7.02
CA LYS A 217 2.71 -25.87 -7.64
C LYS A 217 1.67 -24.83 -7.23
N VAL A 218 1.00 -24.26 -8.23
CA VAL A 218 -0.13 -23.34 -8.03
C VAL A 218 -1.43 -24.13 -7.97
N SER A 219 -2.25 -23.88 -6.95
CA SER A 219 -3.61 -24.41 -6.81
C SER A 219 -4.60 -23.26 -6.63
N ARG A 220 -5.75 -23.33 -7.30
CA ARG A 220 -6.90 -22.45 -7.00
C ARG A 220 -7.68 -23.04 -5.84
N VAL A 221 -7.77 -22.31 -4.74
CA VAL A 221 -8.40 -22.78 -3.49
C VAL A 221 -9.79 -22.19 -3.26
N ILE A 222 -10.11 -21.07 -3.92
CA ILE A 222 -11.45 -20.44 -3.92
C ILE A 222 -11.70 -19.90 -5.34
N ASP A 223 -12.91 -20.06 -5.87
CA ASP A 223 -13.28 -19.57 -7.20
C ASP A 223 -14.71 -19.02 -7.33
N ASP A 224 -15.37 -18.80 -6.19
CA ASP A 224 -16.77 -18.42 -6.09
C ASP A 224 -16.99 -17.10 -5.32
N LEU A 225 -15.97 -16.23 -5.24
CA LEU A 225 -16.05 -14.90 -4.64
C LEU A 225 -16.13 -13.79 -5.68
N ALA A 226 -17.05 -12.85 -5.50
CA ALA A 226 -17.12 -11.61 -6.28
C ALA A 226 -16.04 -10.61 -5.82
N GLY A 227 -14.96 -10.52 -6.59
CA GLY A 227 -13.86 -9.59 -6.35
C GLY A 227 -13.09 -9.92 -5.06
N PRO A 228 -12.41 -11.09 -5.01
CA PRO A 228 -11.52 -11.42 -3.90
C PRO A 228 -10.42 -10.35 -3.81
N ASN A 229 -10.18 -9.83 -2.61
CA ASN A 229 -9.31 -8.68 -2.38
C ASN A 229 -8.30 -8.99 -1.26
N GLY A 230 -8.30 -8.24 -0.15
CA GLY A 230 -7.40 -8.45 0.96
C GLY A 230 -7.56 -9.83 1.61
N LEU A 231 -6.45 -10.39 2.08
CA LEU A 231 -6.43 -11.66 2.78
C LEU A 231 -5.38 -11.69 3.89
N CYS A 232 -5.68 -12.38 4.98
CA CYS A 232 -4.73 -12.66 6.05
C CYS A 232 -5.12 -13.92 6.82
N PHE A 233 -4.18 -14.48 7.57
CA PHE A 233 -4.45 -15.60 8.47
C PHE A 233 -4.64 -15.13 9.90
N ALA A 234 -5.48 -15.85 10.66
CA ALA A 234 -5.51 -15.76 12.12
C ALA A 234 -4.13 -16.13 12.73
N PRO A 235 -3.86 -15.80 14.01
CA PRO A 235 -2.57 -16.04 14.63
C PRO A 235 -2.11 -17.51 14.65
N ASP A 236 -3.05 -18.46 14.66
CA ASP A 236 -2.78 -19.89 14.62
C ASP A 236 -2.72 -20.46 13.19
N GLU A 237 -2.96 -19.62 12.18
CA GLU A 237 -3.08 -19.96 10.76
C GLU A 237 -4.14 -21.02 10.40
N LYS A 238 -5.05 -21.34 11.33
CA LYS A 238 -6.16 -22.28 11.10
C LYS A 238 -7.40 -21.63 10.52
N THR A 239 -7.41 -20.31 10.44
CA THR A 239 -8.46 -19.53 9.77
C THR A 239 -7.82 -18.60 8.75
N LEU A 240 -8.29 -18.69 7.50
CA LEU A 240 -8.04 -17.72 6.45
C LEU A 240 -9.19 -16.71 6.44
N TYR A 241 -8.85 -15.43 6.50
CA TYR A 241 -9.77 -14.34 6.23
C TYR A 241 -9.56 -13.84 4.81
N VAL A 242 -10.66 -13.72 4.04
CA VAL A 242 -10.63 -13.18 2.67
C VAL A 242 -11.76 -12.16 2.51
N VAL A 243 -11.42 -11.01 1.94
CA VAL A 243 -12.39 -9.99 1.55
C VAL A 243 -13.01 -10.35 0.20
N GLU A 244 -14.33 -10.41 0.15
CA GLU A 244 -15.13 -10.38 -1.07
C GLU A 244 -15.64 -8.96 -1.29
N GLY A 245 -14.85 -8.15 -2.01
CA GLY A 245 -15.07 -6.70 -2.11
C GLY A 245 -16.23 -6.28 -3.01
N ARG A 246 -16.75 -7.19 -3.85
CA ARG A 246 -17.88 -6.92 -4.76
C ARG A 246 -19.14 -7.73 -4.41
N ALA A 247 -19.17 -8.36 -3.24
CA ALA A 247 -20.40 -8.94 -2.70
C ALA A 247 -21.53 -7.89 -2.68
N LYS A 248 -22.78 -8.38 -2.77
CA LYS A 248 -23.99 -7.56 -2.78
C LYS A 248 -24.90 -7.94 -1.61
N PRO A 249 -25.50 -6.96 -0.91
CA PRO A 249 -25.41 -5.51 -1.15
C PRO A 249 -24.08 -4.89 -0.69
N ASN A 250 -23.38 -5.53 0.25
CA ASN A 250 -22.18 -5.00 0.89
C ASN A 250 -20.98 -5.95 0.72
N GLY A 251 -19.77 -5.42 0.85
CA GLY A 251 -18.56 -6.23 0.93
C GLY A 251 -18.55 -7.13 2.17
N ILE A 252 -17.96 -8.32 2.04
CA ILE A 252 -17.94 -9.34 3.09
C ILE A 252 -16.51 -9.73 3.42
N ILE A 253 -16.20 -9.94 4.70
CA ILE A 253 -15.03 -10.71 5.11
C ILE A 253 -15.50 -12.11 5.45
N TRP A 254 -14.97 -13.10 4.75
CA TRP A 254 -15.19 -14.51 5.02
C TRP A 254 -14.12 -15.02 5.98
N ALA A 255 -14.52 -15.85 6.95
CA ALA A 255 -13.60 -16.68 7.74
C ALA A 255 -13.73 -18.13 7.25
N ILE A 256 -12.61 -18.75 6.92
CA ILE A 256 -12.57 -20.07 6.29
C ILE A 256 -11.57 -20.94 7.04
N ALA A 257 -12.00 -22.12 7.47
CA ALA A 257 -11.10 -23.08 8.12
C ALA A 257 -10.00 -23.53 7.14
N VAL A 258 -8.77 -23.68 7.65
CA VAL A 258 -7.60 -24.11 6.87
C VAL A 258 -7.12 -25.42 7.49
N ASN A 259 -7.10 -26.47 6.67
CA ASN A 259 -6.64 -27.79 7.08
C ASN A 259 -5.11 -27.88 6.99
N ASP A 260 -4.52 -28.87 7.67
CA ASP A 260 -3.06 -29.07 7.70
C ASP A 260 -2.45 -29.36 6.32
N ASP A 261 -3.23 -29.92 5.39
CA ASP A 261 -2.84 -30.16 4.00
C ASP A 261 -3.00 -28.93 3.08
N GLY A 262 -3.41 -27.78 3.65
CA GLY A 262 -3.63 -26.53 2.93
C GLY A 262 -4.97 -26.45 2.20
N THR A 263 -5.84 -27.46 2.31
CA THR A 263 -7.22 -27.38 1.81
C THR A 263 -8.09 -26.49 2.70
N LEU A 264 -9.20 -26.00 2.16
CA LEU A 264 -10.13 -25.14 2.87
C LEU A 264 -11.36 -25.94 3.33
N GLY A 265 -11.77 -25.68 4.58
CA GLY A 265 -12.96 -26.25 5.19
C GLY A 265 -14.16 -25.31 5.15
N ALA A 266 -14.98 -25.35 6.19
CA ALA A 266 -16.20 -24.55 6.28
C ALA A 266 -15.91 -23.04 6.21
N ARG A 267 -16.67 -22.36 5.34
CA ARG A 267 -16.69 -20.90 5.19
C ARG A 267 -17.87 -20.31 5.96
N ARG A 268 -17.63 -19.25 6.73
CA ARG A 268 -18.67 -18.46 7.41
C ARG A 268 -18.49 -16.97 7.16
N LYS A 269 -19.60 -16.25 7.04
CA LYS A 269 -19.58 -14.79 7.01
C LYS A 269 -19.08 -14.29 8.36
N HIS A 270 -18.01 -13.49 8.37
CA HIS A 270 -17.39 -13.02 9.60
C HIS A 270 -17.69 -11.56 9.89
N VAL A 271 -17.56 -10.70 8.87
CA VAL A 271 -17.89 -9.29 8.90
C VAL A 271 -18.64 -8.95 7.62
N GLU A 272 -19.62 -8.07 7.73
CA GLU A 272 -20.31 -7.49 6.59
C GLU A 272 -20.17 -5.97 6.68
N GLY A 273 -19.83 -5.33 5.56
CA GLY A 273 -19.83 -3.88 5.46
C GLY A 273 -21.24 -3.33 5.70
N ALA A 274 -21.32 -2.10 6.21
CA ALA A 274 -22.56 -1.37 6.38
C ALA A 274 -22.40 0.04 5.79
N ASP A 275 -23.52 0.74 5.59
CA ASP A 275 -23.52 2.18 5.25
C ASP A 275 -22.60 2.54 4.08
N TYR A 276 -22.63 1.72 3.02
CA TYR A 276 -21.81 1.90 1.81
C TYR A 276 -20.30 1.77 2.03
N ALA A 277 -19.88 1.06 3.09
CA ALA A 277 -18.48 0.75 3.32
C ALA A 277 -17.89 -0.14 2.21
N ALA A 278 -16.67 0.21 1.78
CA ALA A 278 -15.73 -0.68 1.13
C ALA A 278 -14.78 -1.27 2.17
N ILE A 279 -14.48 -2.55 1.99
CA ILE A 279 -13.47 -3.31 2.73
C ILE A 279 -12.43 -3.74 1.70
N ASP A 280 -11.17 -3.61 2.04
CA ASP A 280 -10.07 -3.75 1.08
C ASP A 280 -8.95 -4.62 1.69
N GLY A 281 -7.72 -4.13 1.81
CA GLY A 281 -6.64 -4.82 2.49
C GLY A 281 -6.89 -5.02 3.99
N ILE A 282 -6.62 -6.23 4.49
CA ILE A 282 -6.80 -6.61 5.91
C ILE A 282 -5.53 -7.21 6.50
N LYS A 283 -5.34 -7.04 7.81
CA LYS A 283 -4.32 -7.73 8.61
C LYS A 283 -4.89 -8.16 9.95
N CYS A 284 -4.38 -9.27 10.48
CA CYS A 284 -4.73 -9.77 11.80
C CYS A 284 -3.61 -9.44 12.80
N ASP A 285 -3.97 -9.05 14.02
CA ASP A 285 -3.01 -8.90 15.13
C ASP A 285 -2.87 -10.20 15.94
N GLU A 286 -1.88 -10.23 16.84
CA GLU A 286 -1.57 -11.39 17.69
C GLU A 286 -2.71 -11.81 18.63
N ASN A 287 -3.68 -10.93 18.89
CA ASN A 287 -4.86 -11.19 19.70
C ASN A 287 -6.06 -11.66 18.85
N GLY A 288 -5.91 -11.75 17.53
CA GLY A 288 -6.94 -12.19 16.61
C GLY A 288 -7.89 -11.08 16.14
N ASN A 289 -7.59 -9.80 16.42
CA ASN A 289 -8.39 -8.70 15.87
C ASN A 289 -8.03 -8.47 14.40
N LEU A 290 -9.01 -8.11 13.59
CA LEU A 290 -8.83 -7.71 12.20
C LEU A 290 -8.78 -6.20 12.07
N TRP A 291 -7.71 -5.72 11.44
CA TRP A 291 -7.47 -4.33 11.09
C TRP A 291 -7.69 -4.18 9.59
N CYS A 292 -8.72 -3.44 9.22
CA CYS A 292 -9.22 -3.39 7.85
C CYS A 292 -9.07 -2.00 7.26
N GLY A 293 -8.45 -1.90 6.08
CA GLY A 293 -8.62 -0.74 5.20
C GLY A 293 -10.11 -0.51 4.94
N TRP A 294 -10.60 0.68 5.25
CA TRP A 294 -12.00 1.04 5.26
C TRP A 294 -12.23 2.39 4.59
N GLY A 295 -13.41 2.56 4.00
CA GLY A 295 -13.85 3.84 3.44
C GLY A 295 -15.13 3.71 2.63
N GLY A 296 -15.49 4.76 1.89
CA GLY A 296 -16.65 4.71 0.99
C GLY A 296 -16.44 3.79 -0.21
N ASN A 297 -17.50 3.07 -0.62
CA ASN A 297 -17.50 2.25 -1.84
C ASN A 297 -17.72 3.05 -3.14
N GLY A 298 -17.68 4.38 -3.06
CA GLY A 298 -17.93 5.31 -4.16
C GLY A 298 -19.41 5.67 -4.36
N ASN A 299 -20.33 5.13 -3.55
CA ASN A 299 -21.72 5.59 -3.57
C ASN A 299 -21.80 7.04 -3.08
N PRO A 300 -22.49 7.96 -3.79
CA PRO A 300 -22.64 9.35 -3.39
C PRO A 300 -23.33 9.57 -2.03
N GLN A 301 -24.02 8.55 -1.50
CA GLN A 301 -24.68 8.58 -0.19
C GLN A 301 -23.76 8.17 0.96
N ALA A 302 -22.54 7.71 0.67
CA ALA A 302 -21.58 7.32 1.69
C ALA A 302 -21.14 8.53 2.53
N ASP A 303 -21.16 8.39 3.84
CA ASP A 303 -20.62 9.38 4.78
C ASP A 303 -19.11 9.15 4.94
N LEU A 304 -18.32 9.79 4.07
CA LEU A 304 -16.88 9.55 3.99
C LEU A 304 -16.15 9.91 5.30
N GLU A 305 -16.61 10.94 6.03
CA GLU A 305 -15.99 11.33 7.31
C GLU A 305 -16.12 10.24 8.39
N LYS A 306 -17.18 9.43 8.33
CA LYS A 306 -17.39 8.30 9.25
C LYS A 306 -16.74 7.00 8.80
N LEU A 307 -16.46 6.88 7.50
CA LEU A 307 -15.99 5.64 6.89
C LEU A 307 -14.47 5.64 6.71
N ASP A 308 -13.91 6.71 6.17
CA ASP A 308 -12.53 6.70 5.67
C ASP A 308 -11.52 6.51 6.80
N GLY A 309 -10.70 5.46 6.66
CA GLY A 309 -9.67 5.11 7.63
C GLY A 309 -9.56 3.61 7.88
N VAL A 310 -9.33 3.22 9.13
CA VAL A 310 -9.19 1.80 9.51
C VAL A 310 -10.31 1.39 10.44
N ARG A 311 -10.99 0.27 10.14
CA ARG A 311 -11.97 -0.35 11.05
C ARG A 311 -11.36 -1.56 11.72
N VAL A 312 -11.53 -1.68 13.02
CA VAL A 312 -10.99 -2.79 13.82
C VAL A 312 -12.12 -3.67 14.31
N PHE A 313 -12.01 -4.98 14.06
CA PHE A 313 -12.97 -5.99 14.48
C PHE A 313 -12.32 -6.99 15.42
N ASN A 314 -13.00 -7.38 16.49
CA ASN A 314 -12.52 -8.43 17.39
C ASN A 314 -12.63 -9.83 16.75
N PRO A 315 -12.12 -10.91 17.38
CA PRO A 315 -12.17 -12.26 16.82
C PRO A 315 -13.59 -12.80 16.55
N GLN A 316 -14.63 -12.19 17.15
CA GLN A 316 -16.03 -12.52 16.92
C GLN A 316 -16.64 -11.74 15.75
N GLY A 317 -15.94 -10.75 15.17
CA GLY A 317 -16.39 -9.94 14.05
C GLY A 317 -17.16 -8.69 14.48
N LYS A 318 -17.11 -8.32 15.77
CA LYS A 318 -17.70 -7.08 16.29
C LYS A 318 -16.74 -5.93 16.04
N ALA A 319 -17.23 -4.81 15.49
CA ALA A 319 -16.44 -3.59 15.38
C ALA A 319 -16.15 -3.02 16.77
N ILE A 320 -14.88 -2.79 17.09
CA ILE A 320 -14.42 -2.32 18.41
C ILE A 320 -13.73 -0.96 18.34
N GLY A 321 -13.14 -0.59 17.20
CA GLY A 321 -12.41 0.66 17.04
C GLY A 321 -12.46 1.19 15.61
N HIS A 322 -12.19 2.49 15.48
CA HIS A 322 -12.03 3.15 14.19
C HIS A 322 -10.93 4.20 14.26
N ILE A 323 -10.01 4.19 13.31
CA ILE A 323 -9.02 5.24 13.12
C ILE A 323 -9.47 6.06 11.91
N THR A 324 -9.95 7.27 12.15
CA THR A 324 -10.43 8.17 11.10
C THR A 324 -9.25 8.79 10.34
N LEU A 325 -9.31 8.74 9.02
CA LEU A 325 -8.34 9.37 8.11
C LEU A 325 -9.07 10.34 7.18
N PRO A 326 -8.39 11.38 6.65
CA PRO A 326 -8.99 12.30 5.69
C PRO A 326 -9.19 11.68 4.29
N GLU A 327 -8.81 10.42 4.11
CA GLU A 327 -8.80 9.70 2.84
C GLU A 327 -9.12 8.22 3.09
N ARG A 328 -9.83 7.57 2.16
CA ARG A 328 -10.05 6.12 2.20
C ARG A 328 -8.75 5.36 2.36
N CYS A 329 -8.70 4.45 3.33
CA CYS A 329 -7.59 3.52 3.50
C CYS A 329 -7.82 2.27 2.64
N ALA A 330 -6.92 2.02 1.70
CA ALA A 330 -6.98 0.83 0.86
C ALA A 330 -6.34 -0.38 1.56
N ASN A 331 -5.25 -0.19 2.31
CA ASN A 331 -4.55 -1.32 2.89
C ASN A 331 -3.73 -0.92 4.13
N VAL A 332 -3.38 -1.91 4.94
CA VAL A 332 -2.64 -1.71 6.19
C VAL A 332 -1.54 -2.76 6.35
N CYS A 333 -0.49 -2.41 7.09
CA CYS A 333 0.47 -3.40 7.60
C CYS A 333 1.00 -3.01 8.98
N PHE A 334 1.43 -4.01 9.73
CA PHE A 334 2.16 -3.81 10.98
C PHE A 334 3.66 -3.76 10.70
N GLY A 335 4.36 -2.93 11.47
CA GLY A 335 5.82 -2.83 11.40
C GLY A 335 6.39 -1.99 12.53
N GLY A 336 7.50 -1.31 12.25
CA GLY A 336 8.34 -0.70 13.28
C GLY A 336 9.17 -1.75 14.02
N ARG A 337 10.06 -1.27 14.91
CA ARG A 337 11.00 -2.14 15.65
C ARG A 337 10.31 -3.24 16.45
N GLU A 338 9.20 -2.91 17.10
CA GLU A 338 8.45 -3.83 17.96
C GLU A 338 7.21 -4.42 17.26
N GLY A 339 7.01 -4.15 15.97
CA GLY A 339 5.86 -4.65 15.22
C GLY A 339 4.52 -3.99 15.56
N ASN A 340 4.56 -2.92 16.36
CA ASN A 340 3.40 -2.26 16.94
C ASN A 340 3.11 -0.88 16.33
N ARG A 341 3.66 -0.60 15.15
CA ARG A 341 3.30 0.55 14.34
C ARG A 341 2.41 0.10 13.19
N LEU A 342 1.17 0.54 13.18
CA LEU A 342 0.25 0.34 12.08
C LEU A 342 0.55 1.37 11.00
N PHE A 343 0.88 0.92 9.80
CA PHE A 343 0.99 1.73 8.60
C PHE A 343 -0.27 1.59 7.75
N MET A 344 -0.73 2.71 7.20
CA MET A 344 -2.01 2.82 6.51
C MET A 344 -1.79 3.48 5.15
N ALA A 345 -1.94 2.70 4.08
CA ALA A 345 -1.87 3.18 2.72
C ALA A 345 -3.27 3.69 2.32
N SER A 346 -3.38 5.00 2.10
CA SER A 346 -4.69 5.66 1.98
C SER A 346 -4.69 6.62 0.81
N SER A 347 -5.29 6.21 -0.30
CA SER A 347 -5.46 7.00 -1.52
C SER A 347 -4.18 7.71 -1.97
N HIS A 348 -3.94 8.96 -1.56
CA HIS A 348 -2.79 9.76 -1.98
C HIS A 348 -1.61 9.72 -1.01
N SER A 349 -1.81 9.17 0.19
CA SER A 349 -0.93 9.37 1.33
C SER A 349 -0.62 8.07 2.08
N LEU A 350 0.45 8.13 2.86
CA LEU A 350 0.84 7.11 3.83
C LEU A 350 0.68 7.68 5.23
N TYR A 351 -0.05 6.97 6.08
CA TYR A 351 -0.24 7.32 7.48
C TYR A 351 0.34 6.25 8.41
N SER A 352 0.57 6.59 9.67
CA SER A 352 0.87 5.60 10.70
C SER A 352 0.31 5.95 12.07
N LEU A 353 0.16 4.94 12.92
CA LEU A 353 -0.22 5.06 14.32
C LEU A 353 0.47 3.97 15.14
N PHE A 354 1.05 4.32 16.28
CA PHE A 354 1.49 3.31 17.26
C PHE A 354 0.28 2.76 18.02
N VAL A 355 0.20 1.43 18.10
CA VAL A 355 -0.88 0.70 18.77
C VAL A 355 -0.29 -0.32 19.75
N ASN A 356 -1.10 -0.79 20.69
CA ASN A 356 -0.69 -1.80 21.67
C ASN A 356 -1.04 -3.22 21.20
N ALA A 357 -0.63 -3.53 19.97
CA ALA A 357 -0.80 -4.83 19.33
C ALA A 357 0.27 -5.02 18.26
N ARG A 358 0.67 -6.27 18.00
CA ARG A 358 1.58 -6.63 16.91
C ARG A 358 0.86 -7.45 15.86
N GLY A 359 1.31 -7.37 14.61
CA GLY A 359 0.77 -8.22 13.54
C GLY A 359 0.96 -9.71 13.84
N ALA A 360 -0.02 -10.55 13.51
CA ALA A 360 0.01 -11.99 13.74
C ALA A 360 1.20 -12.73 13.08
N THR A 361 1.76 -12.12 12.04
CA THR A 361 2.93 -12.62 11.29
C THR A 361 4.25 -11.98 11.72
N PHE A 362 4.22 -11.06 12.70
CA PHE A 362 5.41 -10.45 13.27
C PHE A 362 6.10 -11.47 14.18
N ALA A 363 7.29 -11.92 13.78
CA ALA A 363 8.11 -12.91 14.48
C ALA A 363 9.52 -12.39 14.70
#